data_AF-R7QHA1-F1
#
_entry.id   AF-R7QHA1-F1
#
_cell.length_a   1.000
_cell.length_b   1.000
_cell.length_c   1.000
_cell.angle_alpha   90.00
_cell.angle_beta   90.00
_cell.angle_gamma   90.00
#
_symmetry.space_group_name_H-M   'P 1'
#
loop_
_entity.id
_entity.type
_entity.pdbx_description
1 polymer ?
#
loop_
_entity_poly.entity_id
_entity_poly.type
_entity_poly.pdbx_seq_one_letter_code
_entity_poly.pdbx_strand_id
1 'polypeptide(L)'
;MPTVGGAPVELNVYDLQHPDNPDAVPTINWYLYGVGMGLYHSGVSIYGTEYCYGGHADDDTGVFEVVPRKAPDAKFRQTVFVGRTSLNPQQVSELVKAMAHVWSGNSYNLLTR
;
A
#
# COMPACT_ATOMS: atom_id res chain seq x y z
N MET A 1 -21.53 2.75 -15.45
CA MET A 1 -21.57 1.49 -16.24
C MET A 1 -20.61 0.51 -15.58
N PRO A 2 -21.05 -0.70 -15.18
CA PRO A 2 -20.11 -1.74 -14.73
C PRO A 2 -19.23 -2.16 -15.90
N THR A 3 -17.92 -2.22 -15.71
CA THR A 3 -17.01 -2.74 -16.74
C THR A 3 -17.23 -4.25 -16.87
N VAL A 4 -17.55 -4.72 -18.08
CA VAL A 4 -17.65 -6.16 -18.37
C VAL A 4 -16.29 -6.78 -18.03
N GLY A 5 -16.27 -7.66 -17.02
CA GLY A 5 -15.06 -8.28 -16.47
C GLY A 5 -14.52 -7.67 -15.16
N GLY A 6 -15.18 -6.67 -14.55
CA GLY A 6 -14.70 -6.01 -13.32
C GLY A 6 -13.58 -5.00 -13.58
N ALA A 7 -13.06 -4.35 -12.53
CA ALA A 7 -11.93 -3.42 -12.60
C ALA A 7 -10.62 -4.06 -12.14
N PRO A 8 -9.47 -3.76 -12.77
CA PRO A 8 -8.18 -4.30 -12.34
C PRO A 8 -7.84 -3.83 -10.93
N VAL A 9 -7.28 -4.76 -10.15
CA VAL A 9 -6.70 -4.52 -8.83
C VAL A 9 -5.20 -4.75 -8.94
N GLU A 10 -4.43 -3.74 -8.60
CA GLU A 10 -2.98 -3.74 -8.69
C GLU A 10 -2.37 -3.52 -7.31
N LEU A 11 -1.23 -4.14 -7.06
CA LEU A 11 -0.40 -3.91 -5.88
C LEU A 11 0.85 -3.14 -6.31
N ASN A 12 0.96 -1.89 -5.88
CA ASN A 12 2.18 -1.11 -6.08
C ASN A 12 3.14 -1.42 -4.93
N VAL A 13 4.36 -1.80 -5.27
CA VAL A 13 5.42 -2.19 -4.33
C VAL A 13 6.50 -1.12 -4.35
N TYR A 14 6.99 -0.77 -3.16
CA TYR A 14 7.98 0.28 -2.95
C TYR A 14 9.11 -0.20 -2.03
N ASP A 15 10.32 0.28 -2.29
CA ASP A 15 11.41 0.26 -1.32
C ASP A 15 11.21 1.44 -0.36
N LEU A 16 11.14 1.20 0.96
CA LEU A 16 11.04 2.30 1.94
C LEU A 16 12.30 3.18 1.89
N GLN A 17 12.18 4.45 2.24
CA GLN A 17 13.30 5.37 2.31
C GLN A 17 13.49 5.88 3.74
N HIS A 18 14.73 5.84 4.23
CA HIS A 18 15.07 6.48 5.49
C HIS A 18 15.33 7.98 5.25
N PRO A 19 14.79 8.91 6.06
CA PRO A 19 14.92 10.35 5.84
C PRO A 19 16.38 10.82 5.69
N ASP A 20 17.26 10.30 6.55
CA ASP A 20 18.69 10.67 6.54
C ASP A 20 19.55 9.81 5.60
N ASN A 21 19.02 8.69 5.08
CA ASN A 21 19.77 7.77 4.22
C ASN A 21 18.81 6.99 3.30
N PRO A 22 18.34 7.60 2.20
CA PRO A 22 17.31 7.02 1.34
C PRO A 22 17.72 5.69 0.69
N ASP A 23 19.01 5.35 0.67
CA ASP A 23 19.55 4.12 0.08
C ASP A 23 19.75 2.99 1.11
N ALA A 24 19.56 3.23 2.41
CA ALA A 24 19.76 2.23 3.46
C ALA A 24 18.87 0.99 3.28
N VAL A 25 17.55 1.19 3.14
CA VAL A 25 16.60 0.08 2.99
C VAL A 25 16.72 -0.60 1.62
N PRO A 26 16.86 0.12 0.48
CA PRO A 26 17.17 -0.53 -0.80
C PRO A 26 18.41 -1.43 -0.75
N THR A 27 19.45 -0.99 -0.04
CA THR A 27 20.68 -1.78 0.16
C THR A 27 20.39 -3.04 0.97
N ILE A 28 19.63 -2.93 2.06
CA ILE A 28 19.19 -4.10 2.87
C ILE A 28 18.38 -5.08 2.01
N ASN A 29 17.41 -4.58 1.24
CA ASN A 29 16.56 -5.40 0.37
C ASN A 29 17.39 -6.18 -0.67
N TRP A 30 18.45 -5.57 -1.22
CA TRP A 30 19.38 -6.26 -2.11
C TRP A 30 20.08 -7.43 -1.44
N TYR A 31 20.62 -7.24 -0.23
CA TYR A 31 21.28 -8.33 0.52
C TYR A 31 20.32 -9.46 0.91
N LEU A 32 19.06 -9.13 1.21
CA LEU A 32 18.04 -10.09 1.61
C LEU A 32 17.32 -10.78 0.44
N TYR A 33 17.45 -10.25 -0.78
CA TYR A 33 16.74 -10.76 -1.96
C TYR A 33 17.03 -12.25 -2.21
N GLY A 34 18.28 -12.68 -2.03
CA GLY A 34 18.71 -14.06 -2.27
C GLY A 34 18.06 -15.10 -1.34
N VAL A 35 17.48 -14.68 -0.21
CA VAL A 35 16.76 -15.54 0.74
C VAL A 35 15.26 -15.29 0.75
N GLY A 36 14.74 -14.51 -0.22
CA GLY A 36 13.32 -14.24 -0.37
C GLY A 36 12.75 -13.27 0.68
N MET A 37 13.59 -12.45 1.31
CA MET A 37 13.18 -11.46 2.31
C MET A 37 13.40 -10.03 1.80
N GLY A 38 12.64 -9.09 2.35
CA GLY A 38 12.82 -7.66 2.13
C GLY A 38 11.80 -6.85 2.92
N LEU A 39 12.15 -5.59 3.17
CA LEU A 39 11.29 -4.60 3.80
C LEU A 39 10.69 -3.71 2.71
N TYR A 40 9.43 -3.95 2.39
CA TYR A 40 8.71 -3.24 1.34
C TYR A 40 7.49 -2.54 1.92
N HIS A 41 7.15 -1.39 1.34
CA HIS A 41 5.80 -0.83 1.46
C HIS A 41 4.99 -1.25 0.25
N SER A 42 3.68 -1.41 0.43
CA SER A 42 2.78 -1.66 -0.68
C SER A 42 1.43 -0.97 -0.50
N GLY A 43 0.86 -0.54 -1.62
CA GLY A 43 -0.49 0.03 -1.68
C GLY A 43 -1.34 -0.69 -2.73
N VAL A 44 -2.63 -0.81 -2.46
CA VAL A 44 -3.61 -1.42 -3.36
C VAL A 44 -4.20 -0.32 -4.25
N SER A 45 -4.01 -0.42 -5.56
CA SER A 45 -4.51 0.53 -6.55
C SER A 45 -5.71 -0.01 -7.32
N ILE A 46 -6.80 0.76 -7.29
CA ILE A 46 -8.06 0.46 -7.96
C ILE A 46 -8.69 1.79 -8.38
N TYR A 47 -9.23 1.87 -9.60
CA TYR A 47 -9.93 3.07 -10.11
C TYR A 47 -9.12 4.37 -10.07
N GLY A 48 -7.78 4.29 -10.15
CA GLY A 48 -6.91 5.47 -10.16
C GLY A 48 -6.61 6.05 -8.78
N THR A 49 -7.09 5.41 -7.71
CA THR A 49 -6.69 5.69 -6.33
C THR A 49 -5.85 4.54 -5.82
N GLU A 50 -4.82 4.84 -5.02
CA GLU A 50 -4.07 3.84 -4.27
C GLU A 50 -4.32 4.00 -2.78
N TYR A 51 -4.62 2.89 -2.12
CA TYR A 51 -4.90 2.81 -0.70
C TYR A 51 -3.72 2.17 0.01
N CYS A 52 -3.18 2.87 0.99
CA CYS A 52 -2.03 2.45 1.77
C CYS A 52 -2.39 2.42 3.26
N TYR A 53 -1.61 1.68 4.04
CA TYR A 53 -1.68 1.68 5.50
C TYR A 53 -0.30 2.02 6.07
N GLY A 54 -0.26 2.95 7.02
CA GLY A 54 0.96 3.42 7.65
C GLY A 54 0.75 3.74 9.12
N GLY A 55 1.82 3.55 9.91
CA GLY A 55 1.79 3.82 11.34
C GLY A 55 2.01 5.28 11.67
N HIS A 56 1.24 5.78 12.64
CA HIS A 56 1.44 7.07 13.31
C HIS A 56 0.95 6.97 14.76
N ALA A 57 1.25 7.96 15.59
CA ALA A 57 1.00 7.89 17.04
C ALA A 57 -0.47 8.11 17.46
N ASP A 58 -1.28 8.69 16.58
CA ASP A 58 -2.65 9.08 16.90
C ASP A 58 -3.63 7.90 16.85
N ASP A 59 -4.73 8.02 17.60
CA ASP A 59 -5.85 7.07 17.61
C ASP A 59 -6.82 7.30 16.43
N ASP A 60 -6.27 7.65 15.27
CA ASP A 60 -7.00 7.85 14.02
C ASP A 60 -6.57 6.79 12.98
N THR A 61 -7.28 6.70 11.86
CA THR A 61 -7.01 5.73 10.79
C THR A 61 -5.59 5.88 10.24
N GLY A 62 -4.86 4.77 10.18
CA GLY A 62 -3.59 4.69 9.46
C GLY A 62 -3.79 4.45 7.96
N VAL A 63 -5.04 4.25 7.50
CA VAL A 63 -5.37 4.09 6.08
C VAL A 63 -5.42 5.45 5.42
N PHE A 64 -4.69 5.61 4.31
CA PHE A 64 -4.62 6.84 3.55
C PHE A 64 -4.68 6.58 2.04
N GLU A 65 -5.07 7.61 1.29
CA GLU A 65 -5.17 7.59 -0.16
C GLU A 65 -4.01 8.35 -0.80
N VAL A 66 -3.44 7.80 -1.86
CA VAL A 66 -2.42 8.46 -2.67
C VAL A 66 -2.71 8.34 -4.16
N VAL A 67 -2.07 9.20 -4.94
CA VAL A 67 -1.96 9.00 -6.38
C VAL A 67 -1.17 7.72 -6.62
N PRO A 68 -1.60 6.82 -7.52
CA PRO A 68 -0.90 5.58 -7.78
C PRO A 68 0.59 5.78 -8.06
N ARG A 69 1.43 4.97 -7.42
CA ARG A 69 2.90 4.98 -7.55
C ARG A 69 3.57 6.20 -6.90
N LYS A 70 2.86 6.92 -6.03
CA LYS A 70 3.36 8.12 -5.33
C LYS A 70 3.18 8.06 -3.80
N ALA A 71 3.31 6.87 -3.21
CA ALA A 71 3.37 6.76 -1.76
C ALA A 71 4.51 7.64 -1.19
N PRO A 72 4.29 8.38 -0.08
CA PRO A 72 5.31 9.19 0.57
C PRO A 72 6.41 8.32 1.18
N ASP A 73 7.61 8.88 1.33
CA ASP A 73 8.77 8.25 1.99
C ASP A 73 9.15 6.86 1.45
N ALA A 74 8.79 6.58 0.20
CA ALA A 74 9.01 5.31 -0.45
C ALA A 74 9.31 5.49 -1.94
N LYS A 75 10.22 4.65 -2.46
CA LYS A 75 10.61 4.63 -3.87
C LYS A 75 9.85 3.54 -4.60
N PHE A 76 9.08 3.93 -5.62
CA PHE A 76 8.33 2.97 -6.43
C PHE A 76 9.27 1.96 -7.09
N ARG A 77 8.94 0.68 -6.94
CA ARG A 77 9.70 -0.45 -7.48
C ARG A 77 8.99 -1.08 -8.66
N GLN A 78 7.75 -1.51 -8.47
CA GLN A 78 6.97 -2.20 -9.49
C GLN A 78 5.48 -2.23 -9.16
N THR A 79 4.68 -2.59 -10.16
CA THR A 79 3.26 -2.91 -10.01
C THR A 79 3.07 -4.40 -10.26
N VAL A 80 2.34 -5.07 -9.37
CA VAL A 80 1.94 -6.47 -9.49
C VAL A 80 0.44 -6.55 -9.73
N PHE A 81 0.01 -7.19 -10.81
CA PHE A 81 -1.40 -7.43 -11.04
C PHE A 81 -1.91 -8.50 -10.07
N VAL A 82 -2.95 -8.16 -9.29
CA VAL A 82 -3.53 -9.07 -8.29
C VAL A 82 -4.75 -9.80 -8.84
N GLY A 83 -5.61 -9.08 -9.58
CA GLY A 83 -6.87 -9.64 -10.07
C GLY A 83 -7.85 -8.57 -10.50
N ARG A 84 -9.14 -8.90 -10.45
CA ARG A 84 -10.22 -7.97 -10.82
C ARG A 84 -11.32 -7.99 -9.77
N THR A 85 -11.92 -6.84 -9.50
CA THR A 85 -13.06 -6.68 -8.60
C THR A 85 -14.33 -6.35 -9.37
N SER A 86 -15.47 -6.90 -8.95
CA SER A 86 -16.80 -6.52 -9.45
C SER A 86 -17.39 -5.31 -8.72
N LEU A 87 -16.73 -4.84 -7.65
CA LEU A 87 -17.16 -3.68 -6.89
C LEU A 87 -16.99 -2.41 -7.73
N ASN A 88 -17.97 -1.53 -7.69
CA ASN A 88 -17.88 -0.21 -8.30
C ASN A 88 -17.06 0.77 -7.40
N PRO A 89 -16.70 1.97 -7.89
CA PRO A 89 -15.90 2.92 -7.12
C PRO A 89 -16.50 3.30 -5.75
N GLN A 90 -17.82 3.45 -5.66
CA GLN A 90 -18.50 3.78 -4.41
C GLN A 90 -18.38 2.64 -3.40
N GLN A 91 -18.60 1.40 -3.84
CA GLN A 91 -18.46 0.21 -3.01
C GLN A 91 -17.02 0.01 -2.52
N VAL A 92 -16.03 0.32 -3.35
CA VAL A 92 -14.62 0.29 -2.93
C VAL A 92 -14.36 1.36 -1.86
N SER A 93 -14.84 2.58 -2.05
CA SER A 93 -14.69 3.65 -1.05
C SER A 93 -15.36 3.29 0.28
N GLU A 94 -16.56 2.73 0.26
CA GLU A 94 -17.27 2.27 1.46
C GLU A 94 -16.51 1.15 2.17
N LEU A 95 -15.99 0.18 1.42
CA LEU A 95 -15.17 -0.91 1.97
C LEU A 95 -13.90 -0.36 2.63
N VAL A 96 -13.18 0.56 1.98
CA VAL A 96 -11.96 1.17 2.53
C VAL A 96 -12.27 1.96 3.79
N LYS A 97 -13.36 2.74 3.81
CA LYS A 97 -13.80 3.46 5.03
C LYS A 97 -14.13 2.50 6.17
N ALA A 98 -14.82 1.40 5.88
CA ALA A 98 -15.09 0.38 6.89
C ALA A 98 -13.80 -0.24 7.45
N MET A 99 -12.78 -0.46 6.60
CA MET A 99 -11.46 -0.90 7.05
C MET A 99 -10.74 0.18 7.87
N ALA A 100 -10.77 1.44 7.46
CA ALA A 100 -10.13 2.56 8.17
C ALA A 100 -10.54 2.63 9.66
N HIS A 101 -11.79 2.30 10.00
CA HIS A 101 -12.26 2.24 11.38
C HIS A 101 -11.59 1.16 12.25
N VAL A 102 -11.06 0.10 11.66
CA VAL A 102 -10.43 -1.03 12.38
C VAL A 102 -8.91 -0.94 12.34
N TRP A 103 -8.36 -0.13 11.44
CA TRP A 103 -6.94 -0.01 11.15
C TRP A 103 -6.43 1.37 11.57
N SER A 104 -6.36 1.61 12.88
CA SER A 104 -5.76 2.83 13.44
C SER A 104 -4.24 2.85 13.25
N GLY A 105 -3.65 4.03 13.10
CA GLY A 105 -2.20 4.19 12.92
C GLY A 105 -1.40 3.70 14.12
N ASN A 106 -1.92 3.89 15.34
CA ASN A 106 -1.29 3.45 16.58
C ASN A 106 -1.29 1.92 16.77
N SER A 107 -2.06 1.18 15.97
CA SER A 107 -2.09 -0.29 15.97
C SER A 107 -1.18 -0.93 14.92
N TYR A 108 -0.44 -0.10 14.16
CA TYR A 108 0.49 -0.54 13.13
C TYR A 108 1.66 -1.32 13.75
N ASN A 109 1.93 -2.49 13.21
CA ASN A 109 3.04 -3.34 13.60
C ASN A 109 3.68 -3.96 12.35
N LEU A 110 4.92 -3.56 12.06
CA LEU A 110 5.69 -4.02 10.89
C LEU A 110 5.67 -5.53 10.63
N LEU A 111 5.53 -6.36 11.67
CA LEU A 111 5.57 -7.83 11.56
C LEU A 111 4.20 -8.48 11.63
N THR A 112 3.22 -7.86 12.30
CA THR A 112 1.94 -8.50 12.60
C THR A 112 0.73 -7.74 12.08
N ARG A 113 0.87 -6.48 11.65
CA ARG A 113 -0.24 -5.64 11.23
C ARG A 113 0.16 -4.44 10.38
#